data_AF-A0AAW8FU82-F1
#
_entry.id   AF-A0AAW8FU82-F1
#
_cell.length_a   1.000
_cell.length_b   1.000
_cell.length_c   1.000
_cell.angle_alpha   90.00
_cell.angle_beta   90.00
_cell.angle_gamma   90.00
#
_symmetry.space_group_name_H-M   'P 1'
#
loop_
_entity.id
_entity.type
_entity.pdbx_description
1 polymer ?
#
loop_
_entity_poly.entity_id
_entity_poly.type
_entity_poly.pdbx_seq_one_letter_code
_entity_poly.pdbx_strand_id
1 'polypeptide(L)' 'MAIMSLDPTGKGQARWTMRCKTALNAFDITFDITFDGRLSAARQ' A
#
# COMPACT_ATOMS: atom_id res chain seq x y z
N MET A 1 -17.49 27.80 -4.44
CA MET A 1 -16.66 26.78 -5.11
C MET A 1 -16.86 25.47 -4.36
N ALA A 2 -17.48 24.47 -4.97
CA ALA A 2 -17.70 23.19 -4.32
C ALA A 2 -16.62 22.20 -4.78
N ILE A 3 -15.75 21.77 -3.87
CA ILE A 3 -14.99 20.54 -4.05
C ILE A 3 -16.01 19.42 -3.85
N MET A 4 -16.69 19.04 -4.93
CA MET A 4 -17.46 17.81 -4.94
C MET A 4 -16.44 16.69 -4.72
N SER A 5 -16.59 15.92 -3.65
CA SER A 5 -15.64 14.88 -3.25
C SER A 5 -15.26 14.04 -4.47
N LEU A 6 -13.95 13.95 -4.75
CA LEU A 6 -13.39 13.25 -5.92
C LEU A 6 -13.76 11.76 -5.92
N ASP A 7 -14.05 11.20 -4.75
CA ASP A 7 -14.58 9.85 -4.56
C ASP A 7 -15.39 9.82 -3.25
N PRO A 8 -16.67 10.21 -3.26
CA PRO A 8 -17.50 10.28 -2.05
C PRO A 8 -17.76 8.90 -1.44
N THR A 9 -17.44 7.82 -2.17
CA THR A 9 -17.68 6.44 -1.77
C THR A 9 -16.41 5.66 -1.46
N GLY A 10 -15.22 6.24 -1.66
CA GLY A 10 -13.92 5.59 -1.46
C GLY A 10 -13.65 4.39 -2.39
N LYS A 11 -14.48 4.13 -3.40
CA LYS A 11 -14.37 2.96 -4.28
C LYS A 11 -13.19 3.05 -5.23
N GLY A 12 -12.86 4.25 -5.70
CA GLY A 12 -11.68 4.52 -6.52
C GLY A 12 -10.41 4.30 -5.71
N GLN A 13 -10.35 4.84 -4.49
CA GLN A 13 -9.24 4.62 -3.56
C GLN A 13 -9.03 3.12 -3.28
N ALA A 14 -10.10 2.39 -2.92
CA ALA A 14 -10.00 0.96 -2.62
C ALA A 14 -9.50 0.15 -3.82
N ARG A 15 -9.97 0.46 -5.04
CA ARG A 15 -9.57 -0.21 -6.27
C ARG A 15 -8.10 0.06 -6.61
N TRP A 16 -7.65 1.30 -6.41
CA TRP A 16 -6.26 1.68 -6.61
C TRP A 16 -5.34 0.99 -5.61
N THR A 17 -5.69 1.02 -4.32
CA THR A 17 -4.93 0.34 -3.27
C THR A 17 -4.85 -1.15 -3.53
N MET A 18 -5.95 -1.81 -3.91
CA MET A 18 -5.94 -3.24 -4.27
C MET A 18 -5.03 -3.54 -5.47
N ARG A 19 -5.01 -2.67 -6.49
CA ARG A 19 -4.14 -2.82 -7.66
C ARG A 19 -2.66 -2.75 -7.30
N CYS A 20 -2.29 -1.91 -6.33
CA CYS A 20 -0.90 -1.77 -5.88
C CYS A 20 -0.51 -2.73 -4.75
N LYS A 21 -1.47 -3.31 -4.02
CA LYS A 21 -1.23 -4.16 -2.85
C LYS A 21 -0.33 -5.36 -3.16
N THR A 22 -0.54 -6.01 -4.30
CA THR A 22 0.28 -7.17 -4.71
C THR A 22 1.74 -6.78 -4.92
N ALA A 23 2.00 -5.65 -5.57
CA ALA A 23 3.36 -5.18 -5.81
C ALA A 23 4.07 -4.78 -4.51
N LEU A 24 3.34 -4.12 -3.60
CA LEU A 24 3.86 -3.75 -2.29
C LEU A 24 4.14 -4.97 -1.41
N ASN A 25 3.28 -5.99 -1.44
CA ASN A 25 3.50 -7.23 -0.70
C ASN A 25 4.74 -7.99 -1.23
N ALA A 26 4.90 -8.07 -2.54
CA ALA A 26 6.08 -8.70 -3.15
C ALA A 26 7.36 -7.94 -2.77
N PHE A 27 7.33 -6.59 -2.79
CA PHE A 27 8.42 -5.76 -2.32
C PHE A 27 8.74 -6.01 -0.84
N ASP A 28 7.73 -6.04 0.03
CA ASP A 28 7.91 -6.28 1.46
C ASP A 28 8.63 -7.60 1.71
N ILE A 29 8.20 -8.68 1.05
CA ILE A 29 8.82 -10.01 1.18
C ILE A 29 10.24 -10.03 0.64
N THR A 30 10.46 -9.56 -0.59
CA THR A 30 11.78 -9.60 -1.22
C THR A 30 12.78 -8.73 -0.47
N PHE A 31 12.35 -7.55 -0.02
CA PHE A 31 13.19 -6.64 0.74
C PHE A 31 13.47 -7.20 2.14
N ASP A 32 12.48 -7.75 2.85
CA ASP A 32 12.70 -8.33 4.17
C ASP A 32 13.69 -9.53 4.12
N ILE A 33 13.60 -10.37 3.08
CA ILE A 33 14.58 -11.46 2.85
C ILE A 33 15.97 -10.90 2.52
N THR A 34 16.05 -9.87 1.67
CA THR A 34 17.34 -9.30 1.23
C THR A 34 18.06 -8.56 2.36
N PHE A 35 17.30 -7.97 3.29
CA PHE A 35 17.81 -7.14 4.37
C PHE A 35 17.72 -7.82 5.75
N ASP A 36 17.66 -9.16 5.79
CA ASP A 36 17.67 -9.96 7.03
C ASP A 36 16.63 -9.50 8.07
N GLY A 37 15.38 -9.30 7.65
CA GLY A 37 14.28 -8.96 8.55
C GLY A 37 14.25 -7.51 9.04
N ARG A 38 15.16 -6.64 8.57
CA ARG A 38 15.29 -5.26 9.07
C ARG A 38 14.07 -4.38 8.79
N LEU A 39 13.31 -4.68 7.73
CA LEU A 39 12.10 -3.94 7.40
C LEU A 39 10.98 -4.26 8.40
N SER A 40 10.82 -5.52 8.78
CA SER A 40 9.88 -5.96 9.81
C SER A 40 10.27 -5.43 11.20
N ALA A 41 11.56 -5.45 11.54
CA ALA A 41 12.07 -4.96 12.82
C ALA A 41 11.79 -3.46 13.06
N ALA A 42 11.73 -2.65 12.00
CA ALA A 42 11.45 -1.21 12.09
C ALA A 42 9.96 -0.87 12.34
N ARG A 43 9.06 -1.87 12.30
CA ARG A 43 7.61 -1.71 12.49
C ARG A 43 7.13 -2.12 13.88
N GLN A 44 8.03 -2.67 14.72
CA GLN A 44 7.79 -3.00 16.13
C GLN A 44 8.13 -1.82 17.04
#